data_AF-A0A938M7G8-F1
#
_entry.id   AF-A0A938M7G8-F1
#
_cell.length_a   1.000
_cell.length_b   1.000
_cell.length_c   1.000
_cell.angle_alpha   90.00
_cell.angle_beta   90.00
_cell.angle_gamma   90.00
#
_symmetry.space_group_name_H-M   'P 1'
#
loop_
_entity.id
_entity.type
_entity.pdbx_description
1 polymer ?
#
loop_
_entity_poly.entity_id
_entity_poly.type
_entity_poly.pdbx_seq_one_letter_code
_entity_poly.pdbx_strand_id
1 'polypeptide(L)' 'QRMFQRGVTGSDVRGVIATGEVIASYPDDRPYPTGLLLGFPAARPLHVVIALDRDAATCHVVTV' A
#
# COMPACT_ATOMS: atom_id res chain seq x y z
N GLN A 1 7.03 11.72 0.94
CA GLN A 1 7.68 12.59 -0.07
C GLN A 1 8.68 11.87 -0.99
N ARG A 2 8.85 10.54 -0.92
CA ARG A 2 9.74 9.77 -1.83
C ARG A 2 9.05 9.15 -3.05
N MET A 3 7.73 8.88 -2.99
CA MET A 3 6.95 8.35 -4.13
C MET A 3 7.05 9.19 -5.42
N PHE A 4 7.02 10.52 -5.28
CA PHE A 4 7.09 11.44 -6.41
C PHE A 4 8.43 11.39 -7.15
N GLN A 5 9.52 11.00 -6.47
CA GLN A 5 10.84 10.87 -7.09
C GLN A 5 10.94 9.64 -8.02
N ARG A 6 9.98 8.70 -7.96
CA ARG A 6 9.95 7.48 -8.78
C ARG A 6 8.82 7.45 -9.82
N GLY A 7 8.13 8.58 -10.00
CA GLY A 7 6.97 8.68 -10.90
C GLY A 7 5.80 7.80 -10.49
N VAL A 8 5.61 7.56 -9.18
CA VAL A 8 4.46 6.81 -8.66
C VAL A 8 3.32 7.79 -8.40
N THR A 9 2.20 7.59 -9.08
CA THR A 9 1.01 8.43 -8.95
C THR A 9 0.06 7.87 -7.89
N GLY A 10 -0.83 8.71 -7.37
CA GLY A 10 -1.90 8.23 -6.47
C GLY A 10 -2.83 7.20 -7.13
N SER A 11 -2.96 7.24 -8.47
CA SER A 11 -3.74 6.25 -9.21
C SER A 11 -3.06 4.88 -9.26
N ASP A 12 -1.74 4.85 -9.37
CA ASP A 12 -0.96 3.61 -9.29
C ASP A 12 -1.14 2.95 -7.92
N VAL A 13 -1.04 3.75 -6.86
CA VAL A 13 -1.25 3.28 -5.48
C VAL A 13 -2.66 2.72 -5.30
N ARG A 14 -3.70 3.45 -5.74
CA ARG A 14 -5.08 2.96 -5.69
C ARG A 14 -5.28 1.67 -6.48
N GLY A 15 -4.63 1.54 -7.64
CA GLY A 15 -4.64 0.32 -8.44
C GLY A 15 -4.06 -0.88 -7.68
N VAL A 16 -2.90 -0.68 -7.02
CA VAL A 16 -2.29 -1.72 -6.17
C VAL A 16 -3.18 -2.05 -4.97
N ILE A 17 -3.82 -1.07 -4.33
CA ILE A 17 -4.73 -1.33 -3.21
C ILE A 17 -5.95 -2.13 -3.66
N ALA A 18 -6.48 -1.86 -4.86
CA ALA A 18 -7.70 -2.52 -5.36
C ALA A 18 -7.45 -3.93 -5.93
N THR A 19 -6.26 -4.18 -6.50
CA THR A 19 -6.00 -5.40 -7.31
C THR A 19 -4.70 -6.11 -6.96
N GLY A 20 -3.88 -5.52 -6.09
CA GLY A 20 -2.59 -6.06 -5.70
C GLY A 20 -2.72 -7.27 -4.78
N GLU A 21 -1.65 -8.05 -4.76
CA GLU A 21 -1.52 -9.23 -3.91
C GLU A 21 -0.90 -8.84 -2.56
N VAL A 22 -1.48 -9.33 -1.46
CA VAL A 22 -0.87 -9.20 -0.14
C VAL A 22 0.25 -10.23 -0.02
N ILE A 23 1.49 -9.75 -0.06
CA ILE A 23 2.69 -10.61 -0.01
C ILE A 23 3.31 -10.72 1.39
N ALA A 24 2.92 -9.82 2.30
CA ALA A 24 3.20 -9.95 3.73
C ALA A 24 2.09 -9.28 4.56
N SER A 25 1.83 -9.81 5.75
CA SER A 25 0.87 -9.26 6.71
C SER A 25 1.53 -9.19 8.08
N TYR A 26 1.34 -8.06 8.77
CA TYR A 26 1.87 -7.79 10.11
C TYR A 26 0.70 -7.41 11.01
N PRO A 27 -0.08 -8.40 11.49
CA PRO A 27 -1.28 -8.15 12.29
C PRO A 27 -1.00 -7.53 13.65
N ASP A 28 0.23 -7.68 14.16
CA ASP A 28 0.66 -7.23 15.48
C ASP A 28 1.25 -5.81 15.48
N ASP A 29 1.37 -5.18 14.31
CA ASP A 29 1.86 -3.81 14.18
C ASP A 29 0.94 -2.81 14.90
N ARG A 30 1.55 -1.75 15.43
CA ARG A 30 0.87 -0.66 16.14
C ARG A 30 1.12 0.67 15.46
N PRO A 31 0.12 1.59 15.40
CA PRO A 31 -1.20 1.51 16.04
C PRO A 31 -2.22 0.59 15.34
N TYR A 32 -1.96 0.24 14.08
CA TYR A 32 -2.86 -0.58 13.27
C TYR A 32 -2.11 -1.73 12.61
N PRO A 33 -2.77 -2.88 12.37
CA PRO A 33 -2.25 -3.93 11.52
C PRO A 33 -1.77 -3.38 10.18
N THR A 34 -0.59 -3.82 9.73
CA THR A 34 -0.06 -3.43 8.43
C THR A 34 -0.03 -4.59 7.45
N GLY A 35 0.02 -4.27 6.16
CA GLY A 35 0.17 -5.22 5.07
C GLY A 35 1.05 -4.66 3.97
N LEU A 36 1.82 -5.54 3.32
CA LEU A 36 2.61 -5.23 2.15
C LEU A 36 1.90 -5.78 0.92
N LEU A 37 1.50 -4.89 0.03
CA LEU A 37 0.88 -5.22 -1.25
C LEU A 37 1.90 -5.09 -2.37
N LEU A 38 1.85 -6.04 -3.31
CA LEU A 38 2.55 -5.97 -4.59
C LEU A 38 1.51 -5.86 -5.70
N GLY A 39 1.69 -4.88 -6.58
CA GLY A 39 0.97 -4.82 -7.84
C GLY A 39 1.84 -4.32 -8.98
N PHE A 40 1.28 -4.36 -10.19
CA PHE A 40 2.01 -4.04 -11.42
C PHE A 40 1.33 -2.92 -12.23
N PRO A 41 1.13 -1.72 -11.66
CA PRO A 41 0.58 -0.60 -12.39
C PRO A 41 1.43 -0.31 -13.63
N ALA A 42 0.81 -0.27 -14.80
CA ALA A 42 1.47 -0.11 -16.09
C ALA A 42 2.67 -1.07 -16.29
N ALA A 43 2.52 -2.34 -15.87
CA ALA A 43 3.55 -3.39 -15.93
C ALA A 43 4.83 -3.09 -15.14
N ARG A 44 4.81 -2.15 -14.20
CA ARG A 44 5.92 -1.83 -13.31
C ARG A 44 5.62 -2.32 -11.90
N PRO A 45 6.50 -3.12 -11.27
CA PRO A 45 6.27 -3.58 -9.90
C PRO A 45 6.25 -2.39 -8.93
N LEU A 46 5.22 -2.34 -8.10
CA LEU A 46 5.04 -1.36 -7.05
C LEU A 46 4.66 -2.07 -5.75
N HIS A 47 5.50 -1.87 -4.73
CA HIS A 47 5.22 -2.26 -3.37
C HIS A 47 4.53 -1.12 -2.62
N VAL A 48 3.41 -1.40 -1.99
CA VAL A 48 2.64 -0.45 -1.17
C VAL A 48 2.47 -1.06 0.22
N VAL A 49 3.02 -0.40 1.24
CA VAL A 49 2.68 -0.75 2.63
C VAL A 49 1.42 0.04 3.00
N ILE A 50 0.45 -0.66 3.57
CA ILE A 50 -0.76 -0.05 4.12
C ILE A 50 -0.87 -0.35 5.61
N ALA A 51 -1.47 0.57 6.36
CA ALA A 51 -1.96 0.33 7.71
C ALA A 51 -3.49 0.42 7.69
N LEU A 52 -4.17 -0.59 8.22
CA LEU A 52 -5.63 -0.70 8.15
C LEU A 52 -6.26 -0.39 9.51
N ASP A 53 -6.86 0.78 9.62
CA ASP A 53 -7.79 1.09 10.71
C ASP A 53 -9.15 0.50 10.35
N ARG A 54 -9.47 -0.66 10.92
CA ARG A 54 -10.73 -1.37 10.68
C ARG A 54 -11.92 -0.66 11.31
N ASP A 55 -11.72 0.06 12.40
CA ASP A 55 -12.80 0.73 13.13
C ASP A 55 -13.27 1.99 12.38
N ALA A 56 -12.31 2.75 11.84
CA ALA A 56 -12.59 3.93 11.02
C ALA A 56 -12.73 3.60 9.52
N ALA A 57 -12.70 2.33 9.12
CA ALA A 57 -12.66 1.87 7.73
C ALA A 57 -11.64 2.65 6.86
N THR A 58 -10.49 3.00 7.45
CA THR A 58 -9.49 3.87 6.85
C THR A 58 -8.22 3.08 6.52
N CYS A 59 -7.74 3.24 5.29
CA CYS A 59 -6.49 2.65 4.81
C CYS A 59 -5.41 3.73 4.70
N HIS A 60 -4.44 3.72 5.61
CA HIS A 60 -3.30 4.62 5.58
C HIS A 60 -2.22 4.06 4.67
N VAL A 61 -1.77 4.86 3.71
CA VAL A 61 -0.72 4.47 2.77
C VAL A 61 0.64 4.90 3.32
N VAL A 62 1.48 3.93 3.68
CA VAL A 62 2.83 4.14 4.21
C VAL A 62 3.83 3.83 3.11
N THR A 63 4.15 4.82 2.30
CA THR A 63 4.98 4.60 1.12
C THR A 63 6.32 5.29 1.26
N VAL A 64 7.39 4.49 1.16
CA VAL A 64 8.78 4.95 1.18
C VAL A 64 9.30 5.40 -0.19
#